data_AF-A0A3A0ALA9-F1
#
_entry.id   AF-A0A3A0ALA9-F1
#
_cell.length_a   1.000
_cell.length_b   1.000
_cell.length_c   1.000
_cell.angle_alpha   90.00
_cell.angle_beta   90.00
_cell.angle_gamma   90.00
#
_symmetry.space_group_name_H-M   'P 1'
#
loop_
_entity.id
_entity.type
_entity.pdbx_description
1 polymer ?
#
loop_
_entity_poly.entity_id
_entity_poly.type
_entity_poly.pdbx_seq_one_letter_code
_entity_poly.pdbx_strand_id
1 'polypeptide(L)'
;MPDPARLLAVARGLEDDGQYNVAKLFRAAAYGALVRSARARPRIGEGLAEAAAAAIDDLRAAGAPPELIAAMERGIAAALAGEWASLEELPPTAVCRDCGRVVLSDTPVRCPECGAHELTLWDIAPNYYLDPLPVEAIGPALARGLAEVEALASGVSDEAAELGVWPMREIVAHLLASEQLLVGRARRMLAEGEPRLVSVSPDDITAGVAAVEPTLTGLLRAYGVARRATLDLVGVLAGEDWQRAGFHPEWGRVTVQQQLGYVARHEASHLAELARRRAGE
;
A
#
# COMPACT_ATOMS: atom_id res chain seq x y z
N MET A 1 24.81 6.64 -6.75
CA MET A 1 24.37 5.82 -5.60
C MET A 1 25.02 4.45 -5.72
N PRO A 2 25.30 3.72 -4.62
CA PRO A 2 25.82 2.36 -4.74
C PRO A 2 24.81 1.49 -5.52
N ASP A 3 25.32 0.64 -6.40
CA ASP A 3 24.52 -0.31 -7.17
C ASP A 3 23.80 -1.29 -6.22
N PRO A 4 22.45 -1.31 -6.19
CA PRO A 4 21.69 -2.24 -5.36
C PRO A 4 22.00 -3.70 -5.65
N ALA A 5 22.33 -4.07 -6.90
CA ALA A 5 22.63 -5.45 -7.27
C ALA A 5 23.91 -5.94 -6.58
N ARG A 6 24.98 -5.13 -6.61
CA ARG A 6 26.22 -5.42 -5.87
C ARG A 6 25.99 -5.59 -4.37
N LEU A 7 25.12 -4.76 -3.77
CA LEU A 7 24.80 -4.86 -2.34
C LEU A 7 24.06 -6.17 -2.01
N LEU A 8 23.10 -6.58 -2.84
CA LEU A 8 22.38 -7.84 -2.67
C LEU A 8 23.29 -9.06 -2.86
N ALA A 9 24.22 -9.02 -3.81
CA ALA A 9 25.19 -10.09 -4.02
C ALA A 9 26.07 -10.32 -2.78
N VAL A 10 26.57 -9.24 -2.15
CA VAL A 10 27.30 -9.33 -0.88
C VAL A 10 26.42 -9.90 0.23
N ALA A 11 25.15 -9.47 0.31
CA ALA A 11 24.25 -9.98 1.32
C ALA A 11 24.00 -11.49 1.18
N ARG A 12 23.81 -11.99 -0.04
CA ARG A 12 23.65 -13.41 -0.34
C ARG A 12 24.88 -14.22 0.06
N GLY A 13 26.08 -13.80 -0.34
CA GLY A 13 27.31 -14.49 0.07
C GLY A 13 27.48 -14.54 1.60
N LEU A 14 27.13 -13.45 2.31
CA LEU A 14 27.11 -13.44 3.77
C LEU A 14 26.08 -14.40 4.36
N GLU A 15 24.92 -14.59 3.72
CA GLU A 15 23.90 -15.55 4.17
C GLU A 15 24.37 -17.00 3.99
N ASP A 16 25.05 -17.29 2.88
CA ASP A 16 25.64 -18.60 2.61
C ASP A 16 26.69 -18.97 3.69
N ASP A 17 27.39 -17.97 4.22
CA ASP A 17 28.35 -18.11 5.33
C ASP A 17 27.73 -17.97 6.73
N GLY A 18 26.39 -17.88 6.84
CA GLY A 18 25.67 -17.76 8.11
C GLY A 18 25.78 -16.40 8.81
N GLN A 19 26.29 -15.37 8.13
CA GLN A 19 26.50 -14.01 8.64
C GLN A 19 25.25 -13.14 8.50
N TYR A 20 24.10 -13.62 8.99
CA TYR A 20 22.78 -13.03 8.75
C TYR A 20 22.63 -11.58 9.25
N ASN A 21 23.26 -11.24 10.38
CA ASN A 21 23.19 -9.88 10.94
C ASN A 21 24.02 -8.86 10.17
N VAL A 22 25.05 -9.31 9.44
CA VAL A 22 25.80 -8.45 8.52
C VAL A 22 25.03 -8.37 7.20
N ALA A 23 24.56 -9.50 6.68
CA ALA A 23 23.77 -9.56 5.45
C ALA A 23 22.55 -8.63 5.47
N LYS A 24 21.81 -8.56 6.59
CA LYS A 24 20.65 -7.66 6.70
C LYS A 24 21.01 -6.19 6.52
N LEU A 25 22.22 -5.75 6.88
CA LEU A 25 22.67 -4.37 6.68
C LEU A 25 22.83 -4.05 5.19
N PHE A 26 23.40 -5.00 4.44
CA PHE A 26 23.56 -4.87 2.99
C PHE A 26 22.22 -4.92 2.26
N ARG A 27 21.29 -5.80 2.66
CA ARG A 27 19.91 -5.81 2.14
C ARG A 27 19.20 -4.49 2.41
N ALA A 28 19.30 -3.96 3.63
CA ALA A 28 18.70 -2.67 3.98
C ALA A 28 19.30 -1.51 3.16
N ALA A 29 20.61 -1.52 2.93
CA ALA A 29 21.27 -0.53 2.09
C ALA A 29 20.80 -0.61 0.62
N ALA A 30 20.65 -1.82 0.07
CA ALA A 30 20.13 -2.04 -1.29
C ALA A 30 18.70 -1.52 -1.42
N TYR A 31 17.82 -1.93 -0.51
CA TYR A 31 16.42 -1.48 -0.51
C TYR A 31 16.32 0.04 -0.34
N GLY A 32 17.09 0.63 0.58
CA GLY A 32 17.13 2.08 0.77
C GLY A 32 17.62 2.83 -0.48
N ALA A 33 18.53 2.25 -1.27
CA ALA A 33 18.95 2.84 -2.55
C ALA A 33 17.81 2.83 -3.58
N LEU A 34 17.07 1.72 -3.69
CA LEU A 34 15.89 1.61 -4.56
C LEU A 34 14.77 2.58 -4.17
N VAL A 35 14.46 2.69 -2.87
CA VAL A 35 13.45 3.64 -2.38
C VAL A 35 13.84 5.09 -2.70
N ARG A 36 15.13 5.44 -2.56
CA ARG A 36 15.61 6.79 -2.92
C ARG A 36 15.53 7.06 -4.41
N SER A 37 15.87 6.09 -5.28
CA SER A 37 15.75 6.27 -6.73
C SER A 37 14.30 6.42 -7.18
N ALA A 38 13.35 5.82 -6.46
CA ALA A 38 11.92 5.87 -6.79
C ALA A 38 11.17 7.08 -6.20
N ARG A 39 11.85 8.02 -5.54
CA ARG A 39 11.20 9.22 -4.95
C ARG A 39 10.52 10.08 -6.02
N ALA A 40 11.27 10.42 -7.06
CA ALA A 40 10.73 11.00 -8.28
C ALA A 40 10.22 9.84 -9.15
N ARG A 41 8.94 9.90 -9.53
CA ARG A 41 8.28 8.82 -10.24
C ARG A 41 7.28 9.41 -11.22
N PRO A 42 7.15 8.82 -12.43
CA PRO A 42 6.15 9.25 -13.38
C PRO A 42 4.74 8.97 -12.85
N ARG A 43 3.75 9.71 -13.34
CA ARG A 43 2.34 9.60 -12.94
C ARG A 43 1.47 9.50 -14.19
N ILE A 44 0.23 9.02 -14.04
CA ILE A 44 -0.75 9.08 -15.14
C ILE A 44 -0.89 10.56 -15.54
N GLY A 45 -0.80 10.85 -16.84
CA GLY A 45 -0.75 12.22 -17.36
C GLY A 45 0.63 12.90 -17.30
N GLU A 46 1.62 12.28 -16.64
CA GLU A 46 2.98 12.81 -16.47
C GLU A 46 4.05 11.72 -16.70
N GLY A 47 4.29 11.39 -17.97
CA GLY A 47 5.42 10.55 -18.40
C GLY A 47 5.33 9.06 -18.06
N LEU A 48 4.22 8.58 -17.46
CA LEU A 48 4.08 7.18 -17.07
C LEU A 48 3.99 6.24 -18.27
N ALA A 49 3.31 6.63 -19.35
CA ALA A 49 3.17 5.80 -20.53
C ALA A 49 4.54 5.51 -21.17
N GLU A 50 5.34 6.56 -21.38
CA GLU A 50 6.67 6.48 -21.98
C GLU A 50 7.64 5.71 -21.08
N ALA A 51 7.63 6.01 -19.78
CA ALA A 51 8.49 5.32 -18.81
C ALA A 51 8.15 3.82 -18.71
N ALA A 52 6.86 3.47 -18.70
CA ALA A 52 6.43 2.08 -18.66
C ALA A 52 6.80 1.33 -19.94
N ALA A 53 6.60 1.93 -21.11
CA ALA A 53 7.00 1.33 -22.38
C ALA A 53 8.51 1.06 -22.43
N ALA A 54 9.34 2.03 -22.05
CA ALA A 54 10.78 1.87 -21.98
C ALA A 54 11.20 0.76 -21.00
N ALA A 55 10.59 0.71 -19.80
CA ALA A 55 10.89 -0.33 -18.81
C ALA A 55 10.49 -1.73 -19.29
N ILE A 56 9.37 -1.86 -20.00
CA ILE A 56 8.92 -3.12 -20.60
C ILE A 56 9.89 -3.55 -21.72
N ASP A 57 10.36 -2.63 -22.54
CA ASP A 57 11.35 -2.90 -23.59
C ASP A 57 12.69 -3.37 -23.01
N ASP A 58 13.17 -2.72 -21.95
CA ASP A 58 14.38 -3.13 -21.22
C ASP A 58 14.24 -4.55 -20.65
N LEU A 59 13.09 -4.87 -20.04
CA LEU A 59 12.79 -6.22 -19.53
C LEU A 59 12.76 -7.25 -20.65
N ARG A 60 12.15 -6.92 -21.80
CA ARG A 60 12.11 -7.80 -22.96
C ARG A 60 13.51 -8.07 -23.50
N ALA A 61 14.35 -7.04 -23.59
CA ALA A 61 15.75 -7.16 -24.00
C ALA A 61 16.58 -8.00 -23.02
N ALA A 62 16.25 -7.94 -21.72
CA ALA A 62 16.86 -8.76 -20.68
C ALA A 62 16.35 -10.22 -20.62
N GLY A 63 15.42 -10.61 -21.51
CA GLY A 63 14.88 -11.97 -21.55
C GLY A 63 13.82 -12.25 -20.48
N ALA A 64 13.10 -11.23 -20.00
CA ALA A 64 12.00 -11.43 -19.08
C ALA A 64 10.90 -12.34 -19.67
N PRO A 65 10.14 -13.05 -18.81
CA PRO A 65 9.14 -13.98 -19.28
C PRO A 65 8.05 -13.31 -20.14
N PRO A 66 7.66 -13.87 -21.31
CA PRO A 66 6.63 -13.29 -22.17
C PRO A 66 5.30 -13.06 -21.45
N GLU A 67 4.93 -13.95 -20.53
CA GLU A 67 3.73 -13.84 -19.71
C GLU A 67 3.75 -12.60 -18.79
N LEU A 68 4.93 -12.24 -18.26
CA LEU A 68 5.11 -11.04 -17.44
C LEU A 68 4.98 -9.79 -18.30
N ILE A 69 5.67 -9.75 -19.45
CA ILE A 69 5.59 -8.64 -20.40
C ILE A 69 4.14 -8.38 -20.81
N ALA A 70 3.42 -9.43 -21.20
CA ALA A 70 2.02 -9.31 -21.60
C ALA A 70 1.11 -8.83 -20.45
N ALA A 71 1.35 -9.26 -19.21
CA ALA A 71 0.61 -8.77 -18.05
C ALA A 71 0.90 -7.28 -17.79
N MET A 72 2.15 -6.85 -17.86
CA MET A 72 2.53 -5.43 -17.69
C MET A 72 1.91 -4.54 -18.77
N GLU A 73 1.91 -4.98 -20.03
CA GLU A 73 1.29 -4.27 -21.16
C GLU A 73 -0.23 -4.11 -20.98
N ARG A 74 -0.93 -5.15 -20.54
CA ARG A 74 -2.37 -5.06 -20.21
C ARG A 74 -2.61 -4.12 -19.03
N GLY A 75 -1.84 -4.27 -17.95
CA GLY A 75 -1.99 -3.47 -16.74
C GLY A 75 -1.77 -1.99 -16.99
N ILE A 76 -0.74 -1.62 -17.78
CA ILE A 76 -0.50 -0.22 -18.11
C ILE A 76 -1.59 0.35 -19.04
N ALA A 77 -2.09 -0.44 -19.98
CA ALA A 77 -3.18 -0.01 -20.87
C ALA A 77 -4.46 0.27 -20.07
N ALA A 78 -4.85 -0.62 -19.16
CA ALA A 78 -6.00 -0.41 -18.27
C ALA A 78 -5.83 0.85 -17.41
N ALA A 79 -4.65 1.01 -16.77
CA ALA A 79 -4.37 2.17 -15.93
C ALA A 79 -4.45 3.49 -16.72
N LEU A 80 -3.94 3.53 -17.95
CA LEU A 80 -4.01 4.71 -18.82
C LEU A 80 -5.42 5.01 -19.33
N ALA A 81 -6.29 3.99 -19.41
CA ALA A 81 -7.71 4.14 -19.71
C ALA A 81 -8.55 4.61 -18.52
N GLY A 82 -7.95 4.74 -17.33
CA GLY A 82 -8.67 5.03 -16.08
C GLY A 82 -9.47 3.83 -15.56
N GLU A 83 -9.17 2.63 -16.07
CA GLU A 83 -9.77 1.37 -15.66
C GLU A 83 -8.91 0.71 -14.56
N TRP A 84 -9.53 -0.18 -13.79
CA TRP A 84 -8.79 -1.00 -12.82
C TRP A 84 -8.56 -2.39 -13.40
N ALA A 85 -7.31 -2.81 -13.37
CA ALA A 85 -6.94 -4.16 -13.77
C ALA A 85 -7.24 -5.14 -12.61
N SER A 86 -8.11 -6.10 -12.87
CA SER A 86 -8.51 -7.13 -11.91
C SER A 86 -7.40 -8.16 -11.70
N LEU A 87 -7.52 -8.96 -10.62
CA LEU A 87 -6.63 -10.12 -10.41
C LEU A 87 -6.73 -11.19 -11.49
N GLU A 88 -7.81 -11.21 -12.27
CA GLU A 88 -7.91 -12.10 -13.43
C GLU A 88 -6.96 -11.64 -14.56
N GLU A 89 -6.77 -10.34 -14.70
CA GLU A 89 -5.91 -9.73 -15.71
C GLU A 89 -4.45 -9.65 -15.25
N LEU A 90 -4.26 -9.37 -13.95
CA LEU A 90 -2.99 -9.25 -13.24
C LEU A 90 -2.94 -10.23 -12.06
N PRO A 91 -2.59 -11.50 -12.30
CA PRO A 91 -2.64 -12.54 -11.27
C PRO A 91 -1.66 -12.27 -10.11
N PRO A 92 -1.84 -12.96 -8.97
CA PRO A 92 -0.89 -12.91 -7.88
C PRO A 92 0.54 -13.16 -8.37
N THR A 93 1.45 -12.34 -7.87
CA THR A 93 2.82 -12.25 -8.37
C THR A 93 3.79 -12.58 -7.25
N ALA A 94 4.77 -13.43 -7.55
CA ALA A 94 5.84 -13.77 -6.62
C ALA A 94 7.21 -13.74 -7.31
N VAL A 95 8.27 -13.58 -6.52
CA VAL A 95 9.66 -13.65 -6.99
C VAL A 95 10.37 -14.81 -6.34
N CYS A 96 11.00 -15.68 -7.14
CA CYS A 96 11.83 -16.76 -6.62
C CYS A 96 13.08 -16.19 -5.92
N ARG A 97 13.25 -16.47 -4.64
CA ARG A 97 14.42 -16.00 -3.87
C ARG A 97 15.75 -16.63 -4.31
N ASP A 98 15.68 -17.74 -5.04
CA ASP A 98 16.87 -18.48 -5.48
C ASP A 98 17.42 -17.99 -6.83
N CYS A 99 16.56 -17.79 -7.84
CA CYS A 99 16.99 -17.38 -9.18
C CYS A 99 16.42 -16.03 -9.66
N GLY A 100 15.52 -15.39 -8.90
CA GLY A 100 14.90 -14.12 -9.28
C GLY A 100 13.75 -14.23 -10.28
N ARG A 101 13.37 -15.43 -10.72
CA ARG A 101 12.23 -15.64 -11.62
C ARG A 101 10.96 -15.03 -11.05
N VAL A 102 10.32 -14.16 -11.82
CA VAL A 102 8.95 -13.71 -11.55
C VAL A 102 7.97 -14.81 -11.94
N VAL A 103 7.06 -15.13 -11.04
CA VAL A 103 6.03 -16.15 -11.18
C VAL A 103 4.68 -15.46 -11.07
N LEU A 104 3.83 -15.69 -12.07
CA LEU A 104 2.45 -15.21 -12.13
C LEU A 104 1.52 -16.41 -11.92
N SER A 105 0.99 -16.58 -10.71
CA SER A 105 0.14 -17.73 -10.37
C SER A 105 -0.63 -17.48 -9.08
N ASP A 106 -1.88 -17.89 -9.06
CA ASP A 106 -2.72 -18.01 -7.87
C ASP A 106 -2.57 -19.38 -7.16
N THR A 107 -1.90 -20.34 -7.81
CA THR A 107 -1.65 -21.68 -7.27
C THR A 107 -0.19 -21.86 -6.89
N PRO A 108 0.10 -22.59 -5.79
CA PRO A 108 1.45 -22.94 -5.43
C PRO A 108 2.12 -23.74 -6.55
N VAL A 109 3.27 -23.26 -7.00
CA VAL A 109 4.08 -23.90 -8.04
C VAL A 109 5.54 -23.91 -7.64
N ARG A 110 6.28 -24.91 -8.10
CA ARG A 110 7.75 -24.82 -8.11
C ARG A 110 8.16 -23.70 -9.05
N CYS A 111 9.27 -23.04 -8.74
CA CYS A 111 9.87 -22.07 -9.66
C CYS A 111 10.11 -22.77 -11.01
N PRO A 112 9.56 -22.26 -12.13
CA PRO A 112 9.68 -22.92 -13.44
C PRO A 112 11.10 -22.86 -14.01
N GLU A 113 11.96 -21.99 -13.47
CA GLU A 113 13.33 -21.82 -13.93
C GLU A 113 14.32 -22.70 -13.17
N CYS A 114 14.30 -22.68 -11.84
CA CYS A 114 15.28 -23.42 -11.02
C CYS A 114 14.68 -24.59 -10.21
N GLY A 115 13.37 -24.81 -10.26
CA GLY A 115 12.69 -25.88 -9.53
C GLY A 115 12.54 -25.66 -8.02
N ALA A 116 12.89 -24.46 -7.54
CA ALA A 116 12.76 -24.06 -6.14
C ALA A 116 11.35 -24.30 -5.60
N HIS A 117 11.26 -24.67 -4.32
CA HIS A 117 10.00 -24.98 -3.64
C HIS A 117 9.15 -23.71 -3.49
N GLU A 118 7.82 -23.84 -3.54
CA GLU A 118 6.87 -22.70 -3.43
C GLU A 118 7.11 -21.84 -2.17
N LEU A 119 7.53 -22.46 -1.06
CA LEU A 119 7.87 -21.78 0.20
C LEU A 119 9.06 -20.81 0.11
N THR A 120 9.89 -20.91 -0.93
CA THR A 120 10.99 -19.96 -1.14
C THR A 120 10.57 -18.76 -1.96
N LEU A 121 9.40 -18.82 -2.63
CA LEU A 121 8.85 -17.70 -3.37
C LEU A 121 8.47 -16.56 -2.42
N TRP A 122 8.69 -15.34 -2.88
CA TRP A 122 8.34 -14.13 -2.17
C TRP A 122 7.15 -13.47 -2.85
N ASP A 123 5.99 -13.52 -2.19
CA ASP A 123 4.79 -12.83 -2.66
C ASP A 123 5.00 -11.32 -2.69
N ILE A 124 4.62 -10.71 -3.81
CA ILE A 124 4.65 -9.27 -4.01
C ILE A 124 3.24 -8.74 -3.78
N ALA A 125 3.03 -8.11 -2.64
CA ALA A 125 1.75 -7.49 -2.32
C ALA A 125 1.48 -6.30 -3.26
N PRO A 126 0.21 -6.04 -3.65
CA PRO A 126 -0.15 -4.89 -4.49
C PRO A 126 0.27 -3.54 -3.90
N ASN A 127 0.34 -3.45 -2.56
CA ASN A 127 0.85 -2.31 -1.83
C ASN A 127 1.33 -2.75 -0.44
N TYR A 128 2.26 -2.01 0.14
CA TYR A 128 2.85 -2.34 1.45
C TYR A 128 1.88 -2.13 2.63
N TYR A 129 0.73 -1.50 2.43
CA TYR A 129 -0.27 -1.34 3.50
C TYR A 129 -0.91 -2.67 3.88
N LEU A 130 -0.89 -3.65 2.97
CA LEU A 130 -1.35 -5.02 3.22
C LEU A 130 -0.32 -5.88 3.96
N ASP A 131 0.91 -5.38 4.17
CA ASP A 131 1.90 -6.07 4.99
C ASP A 131 1.37 -6.27 6.41
N PRO A 132 1.43 -7.49 6.96
CA PRO A 132 0.80 -7.82 8.22
C PRO A 132 1.31 -6.90 9.33
N LEU A 133 0.37 -6.31 10.06
CA LEU A 133 0.61 -5.65 11.33
C LEU A 133 0.14 -6.59 12.44
N PRO A 134 0.93 -6.82 13.51
CA PRO A 134 0.47 -7.64 14.64
C PRO A 134 -0.84 -7.09 15.20
N VAL A 135 -1.77 -7.97 15.53
CA VAL A 135 -3.12 -7.60 16.00
C VAL A 135 -3.04 -6.64 17.18
N GLU A 136 -2.17 -6.95 18.14
CA GLU A 136 -1.91 -6.16 19.33
C GLU A 136 -1.35 -4.76 19.04
N ALA A 137 -0.78 -4.53 17.85
CA ALA A 137 -0.23 -3.24 17.45
C ALA A 137 -1.25 -2.34 16.74
N ILE A 138 -2.35 -2.90 16.21
CA ILE A 138 -3.35 -2.16 15.40
C ILE A 138 -4.02 -1.06 16.23
N GLY A 139 -4.63 -1.39 17.37
CA GLY A 139 -5.30 -0.42 18.24
C GLY A 139 -4.38 0.72 18.69
N PRO A 140 -3.20 0.43 19.27
CA PRO A 140 -2.24 1.46 19.64
C PRO A 140 -1.76 2.33 18.47
N ALA A 141 -1.58 1.76 17.27
CA ALA A 141 -1.20 2.53 16.09
C ALA A 141 -2.30 3.51 15.66
N LEU A 142 -3.55 3.05 15.60
CA LEU A 142 -4.71 3.89 15.25
C LEU A 142 -4.95 5.01 16.26
N ALA A 143 -4.73 4.75 17.55
CA ALA A 143 -4.87 5.75 18.61
C ALA A 143 -3.77 6.83 18.54
N ARG A 144 -2.52 6.42 18.28
CA ARG A 144 -1.41 7.37 18.08
C ARG A 144 -1.64 8.24 16.84
N GLY A 145 -2.05 7.61 15.73
CA GLY A 145 -2.37 8.32 14.50
C GLY A 145 -3.43 9.41 14.69
N LEU A 146 -4.53 9.09 15.41
CA LEU A 146 -5.54 10.09 15.76
C LEU A 146 -4.94 11.29 16.50
N ALA A 147 -4.15 11.03 17.55
CA ALA A 147 -3.54 12.08 18.35
C ALA A 147 -2.56 12.94 17.54
N GLU A 148 -1.78 12.34 16.63
CA GLU A 148 -0.86 13.06 15.76
C GLU A 148 -1.59 13.92 14.72
N VAL A 149 -2.65 13.41 14.10
CA VAL A 149 -3.49 14.19 13.16
C VAL A 149 -4.14 15.36 13.89
N GLU A 150 -4.74 15.13 15.07
CA GLU A 150 -5.33 16.20 15.89
C GLU A 150 -4.29 17.25 16.29
N ALA A 151 -3.08 16.83 16.69
CA ALA A 151 -2.01 17.76 17.07
C ALA A 151 -1.53 18.63 15.89
N LEU A 152 -1.44 18.06 14.68
CA LEU A 152 -0.99 18.77 13.49
C LEU A 152 -2.06 19.74 12.94
N ALA A 153 -3.32 19.31 12.91
CA ALA A 153 -4.39 20.06 12.25
C ALA A 153 -5.14 21.05 13.18
N SER A 154 -5.11 20.85 14.50
CA SER A 154 -5.85 21.71 15.43
C SER A 154 -5.35 23.16 15.41
N GLY A 155 -6.30 24.10 15.36
CA GLY A 155 -6.02 25.54 15.41
C GLY A 155 -5.42 26.14 14.13
N VAL A 156 -5.32 25.37 13.05
CA VAL A 156 -5.00 25.90 11.72
C VAL A 156 -6.25 26.61 11.17
N SER A 157 -6.10 27.83 10.65
CA SER A 157 -7.20 28.54 9.99
C SER A 157 -7.51 27.90 8.64
N ASP A 158 -8.75 28.02 8.16
CA ASP A 158 -9.12 27.48 6.84
C ASP A 158 -8.25 28.09 5.72
N GLU A 159 -7.90 29.38 5.80
CA GLU A 159 -6.98 30.02 4.84
C GLU A 159 -5.60 29.34 4.80
N ALA A 160 -5.02 29.05 5.97
CA ALA A 160 -3.73 28.35 6.04
C ALA A 160 -3.85 26.88 5.60
N ALA A 161 -5.02 26.26 5.83
CA ALA A 161 -5.29 24.89 5.46
C ALA A 161 -5.37 24.67 3.93
N GLU A 162 -5.60 25.74 3.14
CA GLU A 162 -5.64 25.72 1.68
C GLU A 162 -4.26 25.86 1.02
N LEU A 163 -3.20 26.08 1.78
CA LEU A 163 -1.86 26.30 1.22
C LEU A 163 -1.15 24.99 0.87
N GLY A 164 -0.28 25.06 -0.15
CA GLY A 164 0.55 23.95 -0.61
C GLY A 164 -0.05 23.17 -1.79
N VAL A 165 0.74 22.26 -2.36
CA VAL A 165 0.33 21.46 -3.55
C VAL A 165 -0.70 20.37 -3.23
N TRP A 166 -0.85 20.05 -1.94
CA TRP A 166 -1.88 19.17 -1.42
C TRP A 166 -2.35 19.74 -0.07
N PRO A 167 -3.42 20.54 -0.08
CA PRO A 167 -3.88 21.28 1.08
C PRO A 167 -4.14 20.40 2.30
N MET A 168 -3.88 20.92 3.51
CA MET A 168 -4.16 20.20 4.76
C MET A 168 -5.64 19.80 4.86
N ARG A 169 -6.55 20.68 4.42
CA ARG A 169 -7.99 20.37 4.38
C ARG A 169 -8.27 19.13 3.53
N GLU A 170 -7.67 19.03 2.35
CA GLU A 170 -7.84 17.89 1.45
C GLU A 170 -7.23 16.61 2.02
N ILE A 171 -6.08 16.71 2.69
CA ILE A 171 -5.46 15.54 3.34
C ILE A 171 -6.38 15.00 4.44
N VAL A 172 -6.95 15.85 5.30
CA VAL A 172 -7.86 15.41 6.36
C VAL A 172 -9.17 14.85 5.79
N ALA A 173 -9.71 15.45 4.73
CA ALA A 173 -10.85 14.90 4.00
C ALA A 173 -10.54 13.50 3.42
N HIS A 174 -9.35 13.33 2.83
CA HIS A 174 -8.88 12.06 2.29
C HIS A 174 -8.73 10.98 3.38
N LEU A 175 -8.22 11.35 4.56
CA LEU A 175 -8.13 10.43 5.70
C LEU A 175 -9.51 9.97 6.17
N LEU A 176 -10.47 10.88 6.30
CA LEU A 176 -11.86 10.56 6.67
C LEU A 176 -12.54 9.68 5.63
N ALA A 177 -12.40 9.99 4.35
CA ALA A 177 -12.91 9.19 3.24
C ALA A 177 -12.35 7.76 3.27
N SER A 178 -11.03 7.64 3.46
CA SER A 178 -10.33 6.36 3.54
C SER A 178 -10.75 5.54 4.77
N GLU A 179 -10.88 6.18 5.93
CA GLU A 179 -11.40 5.57 7.16
C GLU A 179 -12.78 4.95 6.93
N GLN A 180 -13.71 5.72 6.36
CA GLN A 180 -15.08 5.27 6.11
C GLN A 180 -15.13 4.07 5.16
N LEU A 181 -14.38 4.12 4.06
CA LEU A 181 -14.31 3.01 3.11
C LEU A 181 -13.71 1.75 3.74
N LEU A 182 -12.50 1.88 4.29
CA LEU A 182 -11.70 0.73 4.72
C LEU A 182 -12.30 0.07 5.96
N VAL A 183 -12.79 0.86 6.93
CA VAL A 183 -13.46 0.32 8.11
C VAL A 183 -14.86 -0.18 7.74
N GLY A 184 -15.53 0.44 6.77
CA GLY A 184 -16.77 -0.08 6.18
C GLY A 184 -16.60 -1.49 5.62
N ARG A 185 -15.51 -1.74 4.86
CA ARG A 185 -15.15 -3.08 4.39
C ARG A 185 -14.91 -4.05 5.55
N ALA A 186 -14.19 -3.62 6.60
CA ALA A 186 -13.97 -4.46 7.79
C ALA A 186 -15.29 -4.86 8.46
N ARG A 187 -16.22 -3.92 8.65
CA ARG A 187 -17.56 -4.21 9.19
C ARG A 187 -18.32 -5.22 8.33
N ARG A 188 -18.24 -5.11 7.01
CA ARG A 188 -18.83 -6.12 6.10
C ARG A 188 -18.19 -7.49 6.29
N MET A 189 -16.85 -7.58 6.35
CA MET A 189 -16.16 -8.86 6.58
C MET A 189 -16.54 -9.50 7.93
N LEU A 190 -16.80 -8.69 8.95
CA LEU A 190 -17.27 -9.16 10.26
C LEU A 190 -18.74 -9.64 10.22
N ALA A 191 -19.60 -9.01 9.43
CA ALA A 191 -21.03 -9.33 9.36
C ALA A 191 -21.39 -10.40 8.32
N GLU A 192 -20.69 -10.42 7.19
CA GLU A 192 -20.96 -11.25 6.02
C GLU A 192 -19.92 -12.38 5.89
N GLY A 193 -20.29 -13.50 5.28
CA GLY A 193 -19.34 -14.56 4.94
C GLY A 193 -18.60 -14.24 3.64
N GLU A 194 -17.33 -13.85 3.74
CA GLU A 194 -16.43 -13.57 2.60
C GLU A 194 -17.02 -12.64 1.53
N PRO A 195 -17.46 -11.42 1.90
CA PRO A 195 -18.09 -10.51 0.96
C PRO A 195 -17.14 -10.09 -0.17
N ARG A 196 -17.70 -9.88 -1.36
CA ARG A 196 -17.01 -9.12 -2.42
C ARG A 196 -16.93 -7.65 -2.01
N LEU A 197 -15.72 -7.12 -1.97
CA LEU A 197 -15.42 -5.73 -1.62
C LEU A 197 -15.44 -4.88 -2.89
N VAL A 198 -15.97 -3.65 -2.79
CA VAL A 198 -15.95 -2.69 -3.89
C VAL A 198 -14.57 -2.06 -4.00
N SER A 199 -14.01 -1.96 -5.20
CA SER A 199 -12.92 -1.03 -5.45
C SER A 199 -13.51 0.35 -5.75
N VAL A 200 -12.84 1.41 -5.30
CA VAL A 200 -13.28 2.80 -5.48
C VAL A 200 -12.04 3.68 -5.62
N SER A 201 -12.08 4.63 -6.55
CA SER A 201 -10.97 5.59 -6.76
C SER A 201 -10.78 6.46 -5.51
N PRO A 202 -9.54 6.68 -5.04
CA PRO A 202 -9.27 7.59 -3.93
C PRO A 202 -9.85 9.00 -4.13
N ASP A 203 -9.83 9.50 -5.37
CA ASP A 203 -10.30 10.84 -5.71
C ASP A 203 -11.82 10.95 -5.57
N ASP A 204 -12.55 9.94 -6.05
CA ASP A 204 -14.02 9.91 -6.00
C ASP A 204 -14.56 9.91 -4.56
N ILE A 205 -13.92 9.15 -3.67
CA ILE A 205 -14.36 9.06 -2.26
C ILE A 205 -14.05 10.36 -1.53
N THR A 206 -12.89 10.96 -1.81
CA THR A 206 -12.46 12.22 -1.17
C THR A 206 -13.36 13.37 -1.59
N ALA A 207 -13.71 13.47 -2.88
CA ALA A 207 -14.61 14.50 -3.39
C ALA A 207 -15.98 14.47 -2.71
N GLY A 208 -16.52 13.27 -2.46
CA GLY A 208 -17.80 13.11 -1.76
C GLY A 208 -17.78 13.65 -0.33
N VAL A 209 -16.70 13.43 0.43
CA VAL A 209 -16.56 13.94 1.80
C VAL A 209 -16.32 15.46 1.83
N ALA A 210 -15.41 15.94 0.98
CA ALA A 210 -15.07 17.37 0.92
C ALA A 210 -16.25 18.25 0.48
N ALA A 211 -17.18 17.71 -0.31
CA ALA A 211 -18.39 18.41 -0.71
C ALA A 211 -19.40 18.62 0.45
N VAL A 212 -19.35 17.76 1.48
CA VAL A 212 -20.31 17.78 2.59
C VAL A 212 -19.81 18.63 3.77
N GLU A 213 -18.49 18.67 4.00
CA GLU A 213 -17.89 19.45 5.09
C GLU A 213 -16.73 20.31 4.54
N PRO A 214 -16.92 21.63 4.38
CA PRO A 214 -15.94 22.48 3.73
C PRO A 214 -14.85 23.02 4.68
N THR A 215 -14.97 22.87 6.00
CA THR A 215 -14.01 23.44 6.96
C THR A 215 -13.03 22.40 7.48
N LEU A 216 -11.79 22.79 7.75
CA LEU A 216 -10.79 21.89 8.35
C LEU A 216 -11.26 21.42 9.74
N THR A 217 -11.84 22.33 10.53
CA THR A 217 -12.33 22.02 11.88
C THR A 217 -13.46 20.98 11.85
N GLY A 218 -14.40 21.11 10.91
CA GLY A 218 -15.48 20.14 10.75
C GLY A 218 -14.97 18.77 10.29
N LEU A 219 -14.07 18.74 9.31
CA LEU A 219 -13.44 17.51 8.83
C LEU A 219 -12.68 16.80 9.95
N LEU A 220 -11.89 17.53 10.73
CA LEU A 220 -11.14 16.97 11.86
C LEU A 220 -12.08 16.39 12.94
N ARG A 221 -13.20 17.06 13.22
CA ARG A 221 -14.21 16.55 14.16
C ARG A 221 -14.83 15.24 13.65
N ALA A 222 -15.24 15.21 12.38
CA ALA A 222 -15.84 14.02 11.77
C ALA A 222 -14.84 12.86 11.72
N TYR A 223 -13.58 13.14 11.37
CA TYR A 223 -12.48 12.19 11.43
C TYR A 223 -12.30 11.59 12.83
N GLY A 224 -12.21 12.43 13.86
CA GLY A 224 -12.06 11.96 15.23
C GLY A 224 -13.22 11.08 15.70
N VAL A 225 -14.47 11.42 15.30
CA VAL A 225 -15.64 10.58 15.59
C VAL A 225 -15.53 9.21 14.91
N ALA A 226 -15.21 9.19 13.62
CA ALA A 226 -15.04 7.95 12.86
C ALA A 226 -13.94 7.07 13.47
N ARG A 227 -12.79 7.67 13.80
CA ARG A 227 -11.64 6.96 14.38
C ARG A 227 -11.90 6.41 15.77
N ARG A 228 -12.60 7.15 16.64
CA ARG A 228 -13.02 6.62 17.95
C ARG A 228 -13.95 5.42 17.80
N ALA A 229 -14.90 5.47 16.86
CA ALA A 229 -15.75 4.30 16.57
C ALA A 229 -14.96 3.10 16.02
N THR A 230 -13.88 3.34 15.25
CA THR A 230 -12.95 2.29 14.81
C THR A 230 -12.17 1.71 15.98
N LEU A 231 -11.71 2.52 16.92
CA LEU A 231 -11.03 2.06 18.13
C LEU A 231 -11.96 1.23 19.02
N ASP A 232 -13.22 1.64 19.18
CA ASP A 232 -14.23 0.87 19.90
C ASP A 232 -14.47 -0.49 19.25
N LEU A 233 -14.55 -0.54 17.90
CA LEU A 233 -14.63 -1.79 17.14
C LEU A 233 -13.41 -2.67 17.41
N VAL A 234 -12.19 -2.15 17.27
CA VAL A 234 -10.95 -2.89 17.51
C VAL A 234 -10.89 -3.45 18.94
N GLY A 235 -11.37 -2.68 19.92
CA GLY A 235 -11.38 -3.07 21.34
C GLY A 235 -12.26 -4.27 21.66
N VAL A 236 -13.21 -4.64 20.78
CA VAL A 236 -14.13 -5.76 20.99
C VAL A 236 -13.88 -6.97 20.09
N LEU A 237 -12.94 -6.90 19.14
CA LEU A 237 -12.63 -8.02 18.23
C LEU A 237 -11.95 -9.17 18.96
N ALA A 238 -12.49 -10.39 18.79
CA ALA A 238 -11.90 -11.64 19.27
C ALA A 238 -10.94 -12.25 18.24
N GLY A 239 -10.17 -13.27 18.64
CA GLY A 239 -9.13 -13.87 17.80
C GLY A 239 -9.60 -14.31 16.41
N GLU A 240 -10.76 -14.95 16.32
CA GLU A 240 -11.32 -15.43 15.04
C GLU A 240 -11.81 -14.27 14.15
N ASP A 241 -12.26 -13.16 14.74
CA ASP A 241 -12.73 -11.98 13.99
C ASP A 241 -11.64 -11.39 13.11
N TRP A 242 -10.40 -11.41 13.59
CA TRP A 242 -9.23 -10.91 12.85
C TRP A 242 -8.95 -11.69 11.57
N GLN A 243 -9.34 -12.98 11.53
CA GLN A 243 -9.14 -13.88 10.40
C GLN A 243 -10.34 -13.93 9.45
N ARG A 244 -11.47 -13.31 9.82
CA ARG A 244 -12.56 -13.06 8.88
C ARG A 244 -12.04 -12.20 7.73
N ALA A 245 -12.63 -12.37 6.56
CA ALA A 245 -12.06 -11.83 5.34
C ALA A 245 -13.14 -11.52 4.31
N GLY A 246 -12.73 -10.85 3.24
CA GLY A 246 -13.50 -10.59 2.05
C GLY A 246 -12.60 -10.67 0.81
N PHE A 247 -13.20 -10.55 -0.36
CA PHE A 247 -12.49 -10.60 -1.63
C PHE A 247 -12.50 -9.24 -2.32
N HIS A 248 -11.34 -8.61 -2.45
CA HIS A 248 -11.14 -7.39 -3.23
C HIS A 248 -10.73 -7.75 -4.67
N PRO A 249 -11.31 -7.12 -5.71
CA PRO A 249 -11.01 -7.47 -7.10
C PRO A 249 -9.54 -7.28 -7.50
N GLU A 250 -8.83 -6.34 -6.87
CA GLU A 250 -7.41 -6.07 -7.13
C GLU A 250 -6.45 -6.69 -6.10
N TRP A 251 -6.93 -6.95 -4.88
CA TRP A 251 -6.05 -7.38 -3.78
C TRP A 251 -6.26 -8.83 -3.38
N GLY A 252 -7.33 -9.44 -3.88
CA GLY A 252 -7.70 -10.80 -3.60
C GLY A 252 -8.30 -10.93 -2.21
N ARG A 253 -7.97 -12.03 -1.56
CA ARG A 253 -8.44 -12.30 -0.20
C ARG A 253 -7.74 -11.35 0.79
N VAL A 254 -8.53 -10.55 1.50
CA VAL A 254 -8.05 -9.62 2.52
C VAL A 254 -8.75 -9.93 3.84
N THR A 255 -7.99 -10.11 4.91
CA THR A 255 -8.49 -10.32 6.27
C THR A 255 -8.83 -9.01 6.98
N VAL A 256 -9.63 -9.07 8.04
CA VAL A 256 -9.91 -7.93 8.93
C VAL A 256 -8.62 -7.37 9.53
N GLN A 257 -7.67 -8.24 9.91
CA GLN A 257 -6.35 -7.82 10.37
C GLN A 257 -5.60 -6.99 9.32
N GLN A 258 -5.51 -7.48 8.08
CA GLN A 258 -4.87 -6.75 6.99
C GLN A 258 -5.61 -5.44 6.69
N GLN A 259 -6.94 -5.45 6.70
CA GLN A 259 -7.76 -4.28 6.43
C GLN A 259 -7.58 -3.17 7.47
N LEU A 260 -7.58 -3.50 8.77
CA LEU A 260 -7.38 -2.50 9.82
C LEU A 260 -5.90 -2.11 9.98
N GLY A 261 -4.97 -3.03 9.69
CA GLY A 261 -3.56 -2.72 9.54
C GLY A 261 -3.29 -1.73 8.40
N TYR A 262 -4.00 -1.88 7.27
CA TYR A 262 -3.96 -0.94 6.16
C TYR A 262 -4.35 0.46 6.64
N VAL A 263 -5.46 0.62 7.37
CA VAL A 263 -5.93 1.93 7.87
C VAL A 263 -4.80 2.63 8.64
N ALA A 264 -4.15 1.93 9.56
CA ALA A 264 -3.08 2.47 10.37
C ALA A 264 -1.84 2.87 9.54
N ARG A 265 -1.41 2.01 8.60
CA ARG A 265 -0.23 2.30 7.76
C ARG A 265 -0.50 3.42 6.75
N HIS A 266 -1.70 3.47 6.20
CA HIS A 266 -2.13 4.48 5.24
C HIS A 266 -2.15 5.87 5.89
N GLU A 267 -2.78 6.01 7.07
CA GLU A 267 -2.74 7.25 7.83
C GLU A 267 -1.30 7.68 8.14
N ALA A 268 -0.47 6.76 8.62
CA ALA A 268 0.93 7.05 8.95
C ALA A 268 1.73 7.58 7.76
N SER A 269 1.40 7.15 6.52
CA SER A 269 2.05 7.64 5.30
C SER A 269 1.80 9.12 5.01
N HIS A 270 0.71 9.68 5.54
CA HIS A 270 0.30 11.07 5.33
C HIS A 270 0.78 12.02 6.43
N LEU A 271 1.21 11.51 7.59
CA LEU A 271 1.62 12.34 8.72
C LEU A 271 2.81 13.26 8.40
N ALA A 272 3.79 12.78 7.62
CA ALA A 272 4.92 13.59 7.21
C ALA A 272 4.51 14.74 6.28
N GLU A 273 3.48 14.55 5.47
CA GLU A 273 2.93 15.61 4.62
C GLU A 273 2.12 16.61 5.47
N LEU A 274 1.27 16.15 6.38
CA LEU A 274 0.57 17.02 7.33
C LEU A 274 1.53 17.90 8.14
N ALA A 275 2.67 17.33 8.56
CA ALA A 275 3.70 18.07 9.27
C ALA A 275 4.34 19.17 8.41
N ARG A 276 4.60 18.91 7.14
CA ARG A 276 5.07 19.93 6.18
C ARG A 276 4.06 21.06 6.00
N ARG A 277 2.78 20.72 5.80
CA ARG A 277 1.71 21.72 5.70
C ARG A 277 1.57 22.56 6.96
N ARG A 278 1.70 21.93 8.14
CA ARG A 278 1.70 22.65 9.43
C ARG A 278 2.89 23.61 9.55
N ALA A 279 4.03 23.28 8.97
CA ALA A 279 5.21 24.15 8.93
C ALA A 279 5.13 25.26 7.86
N GLY A 280 4.13 25.24 6.98
CA GLY A 280 3.95 26.21 5.90
C GLY A 280 4.74 25.88 4.61
N GLU A 281 5.15 24.63 4.44
CA GLU A 281 5.74 24.10 3.18
C GLU A 281 4.64 23.63 2.20
#